data_AF-A0A7S0LMM1-F1
#
_entry.id   AF-A0A7S0LMM1-F1
#
_cell.length_a   1.000
_cell.length_b   1.000
_cell.length_c   1.000
_cell.angle_alpha   90.00
_cell.angle_beta   90.00
_cell.angle_gamma   90.00
#
_symmetry.space_group_name_H-M   'P 1'
#
loop_
_entity.id
_entity.type
_entity.pdbx_description
1 polymer ?
#
loop_
_entity_poly.entity_id
_entity_poly.type
_entity_poly.pdbx_seq_one_letter_code
_entity_poly.pdbx_strand_id
1 'polypeptide(L)'
;MVKFGRGLAEQRKPEWAEGYVDYKKLKKMLSQMLENGHIQEFNEDMLYSSLSLATSSEVLEPGGPREHDFMNLIDEEIDKVNRFGKKLQDDLNEHEKKTREAFQTWESHGSRTTDAVQITASVEMAEQMLEDFELYVNLNYMAFSKILKKHDKHSTCPFRMPFLMRIQRETFVADKMAHIIKATSDMRASLEGAAVKSGAGAFDANQKGGASFLRKTTKYWVHTKDVLRVKMFILKHRPIYKFTEGLSDADLVSSVYFDNDKLELYEGRLKKYQGAIAFRIRWYGPESSIKLVFIERKQHLEDWYGDGEASSKLRFPLPEEHVVPYLVGELTPEGGGGGLK
;
A
#
# COMPACT_ATOMS: atom_id res chain seq x y z
N MET A 1 -11.65 -15.30 23.18
CA MET A 1 -11.86 -14.85 21.78
C MET A 1 -12.80 -13.65 21.80
N VAL A 2 -12.28 -12.43 21.61
CA VAL A 2 -13.11 -11.21 21.69
C VAL A 2 -14.07 -11.19 20.49
N LYS A 3 -15.38 -11.00 20.74
CA LYS A 3 -16.36 -10.84 19.66
C LYS A 3 -15.96 -9.65 18.80
N PHE A 4 -15.80 -9.85 17.48
CA PHE A 4 -15.29 -8.84 16.52
C PHE A 4 -15.86 -7.42 16.72
N GLY A 5 -17.16 -7.29 16.97
CA GLY A 5 -17.81 -6.00 17.18
C GLY A 5 -17.35 -5.25 18.45
N ARG A 6 -16.81 -5.94 19.47
CA ARG A 6 -16.25 -5.32 20.68
C ARG A 6 -14.83 -4.78 20.41
N GLY A 7 -14.00 -5.56 19.72
CA GLY A 7 -12.66 -5.11 19.32
C GLY A 7 -12.69 -3.95 18.32
N LEU A 8 -13.69 -3.90 17.44
CA LEU A 8 -13.91 -2.76 16.53
C LEU A 8 -14.29 -1.48 17.31
N ALA A 9 -14.99 -1.59 18.43
CA ALA A 9 -15.41 -0.43 19.22
C ALA A 9 -14.25 0.16 20.05
N GLU A 10 -13.34 -0.69 20.52
CA GLU A 10 -12.19 -0.30 21.35
C GLU A 10 -11.11 0.45 20.55
N GLN A 11 -10.98 0.18 19.24
CA GLN A 11 -9.97 0.81 18.37
C GLN A 11 -10.48 2.07 17.67
N ARG A 12 -11.77 2.40 17.78
CA ARG A 12 -12.34 3.59 17.15
C ARG A 12 -11.88 4.83 17.87
N LYS A 13 -11.48 5.84 17.11
CA LYS A 13 -11.36 7.21 17.62
C LYS A 13 -12.75 7.72 18.03
N PRO A 14 -13.01 8.05 19.30
CA PRO A 14 -14.34 8.42 19.77
C PRO A 14 -14.95 9.62 19.04
N GLU A 15 -14.11 10.59 18.69
CA GLU A 15 -14.47 11.82 17.97
C GLU A 15 -15.06 11.53 16.58
N TRP A 16 -14.75 10.38 15.99
CA TRP A 16 -15.15 10.01 14.63
C TRP A 16 -16.28 8.98 14.62
N ALA A 17 -16.99 8.82 15.74
CA ALA A 17 -18.04 7.81 15.90
C ALA A 17 -19.08 7.83 14.77
N GLU A 18 -19.45 9.02 14.28
CA GLU A 18 -20.41 9.22 13.18
C GLU A 18 -19.92 8.72 11.82
N GLY A 19 -18.61 8.74 11.60
CA GLY A 19 -17.97 8.34 10.36
C GLY A 19 -17.79 6.83 10.22
N TYR A 20 -17.95 6.04 11.30
CA TYR A 20 -17.76 4.60 11.23
C TYR A 20 -19.01 3.85 10.77
N VAL A 21 -18.79 2.70 10.12
CA VAL A 21 -19.86 1.77 9.77
C VAL A 21 -20.66 1.36 11.01
N ASP A 22 -21.99 1.48 10.93
CA ASP A 22 -22.93 0.98 11.92
C ASP A 22 -23.13 -0.53 11.76
N TYR A 23 -22.09 -1.25 12.20
CA TYR A 23 -22.07 -2.69 12.18
C TYR A 23 -23.21 -3.31 13.00
N LYS A 24 -23.75 -2.59 14.01
CA LYS A 24 -24.85 -3.10 14.82
C LYS A 24 -26.17 -3.05 14.04
N LYS A 25 -26.47 -1.94 13.36
CA LYS A 25 -27.64 -1.78 12.48
C LYS A 25 -27.64 -2.83 11.37
N LEU A 26 -26.52 -2.96 10.65
CA LEU A 26 -26.37 -3.96 9.59
C LEU A 26 -26.55 -5.41 10.10
N LYS A 27 -25.95 -5.72 11.25
CA LYS A 27 -26.11 -7.04 11.87
C LYS A 27 -27.56 -7.31 12.28
N LYS A 28 -28.27 -6.29 12.79
CA LYS A 28 -29.69 -6.43 13.18
C LYS A 28 -30.55 -6.73 11.95
N MET A 29 -30.32 -6.04 10.83
CA MET A 29 -31.04 -6.31 9.58
C MET A 29 -30.79 -7.74 9.08
N LEU A 30 -29.54 -8.20 9.06
CA LEU A 30 -29.25 -9.61 8.72
C LEU A 30 -29.95 -10.61 9.63
N SER A 31 -30.03 -10.34 10.92
CA SER A 31 -30.77 -11.19 11.86
C SER A 31 -32.27 -11.24 11.55
N GLN A 32 -32.88 -10.11 11.19
CA GLN A 32 -34.28 -10.06 10.76
C GLN A 32 -34.52 -10.80 9.44
N MET A 33 -33.61 -10.68 8.48
CA MET A 33 -33.68 -11.42 7.22
C MET A 33 -33.59 -12.94 7.44
N LEU A 34 -32.76 -13.39 8.39
CA LEU A 34 -32.67 -14.80 8.81
C LEU A 34 -33.95 -15.27 9.51
N GLU A 35 -34.49 -14.49 10.43
CA GLU A 35 -35.72 -14.81 11.17
C GLU A 35 -36.95 -14.93 10.25
N ASN A 36 -37.01 -14.11 9.20
CA ASN A 36 -38.08 -14.13 8.21
C ASN A 36 -37.88 -15.18 7.10
N GLY A 37 -36.77 -15.92 7.10
CA GLY A 37 -36.45 -16.91 6.06
C GLY A 37 -36.11 -16.31 4.69
N HIS A 38 -35.88 -15.00 4.61
CA HIS A 38 -35.51 -14.31 3.36
C HIS A 38 -34.07 -14.61 2.93
N ILE A 39 -33.20 -14.96 3.88
CA ILE A 39 -31.88 -15.51 3.62
C ILE A 39 -31.75 -16.87 4.31
N GLN A 40 -31.38 -17.87 3.54
CA GLN A 40 -31.14 -19.23 4.01
C GLN A 40 -30.05 -19.91 3.18
N GLU A 41 -29.51 -21.02 3.69
CA GLU A 41 -28.58 -21.83 2.91
C GLU A 41 -29.23 -22.27 1.59
N PHE A 42 -28.43 -22.26 0.53
CA PHE A 42 -28.90 -22.55 -0.82
C PHE A 42 -29.53 -23.96 -0.90
N ASN A 43 -30.74 -24.03 -1.43
CA ASN A 43 -31.44 -25.27 -1.75
C ASN A 43 -31.96 -25.20 -3.19
N GLU A 44 -31.61 -26.18 -4.03
CA GLU A 44 -32.04 -26.25 -5.43
C GLU A 44 -33.56 -26.30 -5.58
N ASP A 45 -34.28 -26.88 -4.61
CA ASP A 45 -35.74 -26.99 -4.62
C ASP A 45 -36.45 -25.62 -4.58
N MET A 46 -35.77 -24.55 -4.17
CA MET A 46 -36.32 -23.18 -4.21
C MET A 46 -36.40 -22.59 -5.63
N LEU A 47 -35.49 -22.98 -6.52
CA LEU A 47 -35.44 -22.44 -7.89
C LEU A 47 -36.62 -22.94 -8.74
N TYR A 48 -37.20 -24.08 -8.34
CA TYR A 48 -38.29 -24.74 -9.05
C TYR A 48 -39.68 -24.42 -8.49
N SER A 49 -39.79 -23.48 -7.54
CA SER A 49 -41.08 -22.92 -7.14
C SER A 49 -41.74 -22.25 -8.36
N SER A 50 -42.82 -22.83 -8.85
CA SER A 50 -43.53 -22.30 -10.01
C SER A 50 -44.14 -20.94 -9.67
N LEU A 51 -43.57 -19.88 -10.25
CA LEU A 51 -44.02 -18.49 -10.13
C LEU A 51 -45.53 -18.31 -10.43
N SER A 52 -46.12 -19.22 -11.21
CA SER A 52 -47.55 -19.23 -11.55
C SER A 52 -48.49 -19.64 -10.40
N LEU A 53 -47.98 -20.14 -9.27
CA LEU A 53 -48.78 -20.58 -8.11
C LEU A 53 -48.84 -19.57 -6.96
N ALA A 54 -48.20 -18.41 -7.08
CA ALA A 54 -48.21 -17.37 -6.06
C ALA A 54 -49.56 -16.64 -6.03
N THR A 55 -50.56 -17.23 -5.34
CA THR A 55 -51.94 -16.69 -5.28
C THR A 55 -52.27 -15.95 -3.98
N SER A 56 -51.37 -15.91 -2.99
CA SER A 56 -51.59 -15.21 -1.73
C SER A 56 -50.78 -13.92 -1.63
N SER A 57 -51.37 -12.89 -1.00
CA SER A 57 -50.74 -11.58 -0.77
C SER A 57 -49.43 -11.68 0.00
N GLU A 58 -49.26 -12.70 0.85
CA GLU A 58 -48.03 -12.95 1.63
C GLU A 58 -46.85 -13.42 0.77
N VAL A 59 -47.11 -14.05 -0.39
CA VAL A 59 -46.07 -14.46 -1.35
C VAL A 59 -45.70 -13.31 -2.29
N LEU A 60 -46.66 -12.41 -2.57
CA LEU A 60 -46.46 -11.22 -3.42
C LEU A 60 -45.79 -10.07 -2.65
N GLU A 61 -46.09 -9.92 -1.37
CA GLU A 61 -45.51 -8.91 -0.45
C GLU A 61 -44.98 -9.57 0.84
N PRO A 62 -43.86 -10.31 0.76
CA PRO A 62 -43.27 -10.91 1.95
C PRO A 62 -42.81 -9.83 2.94
N GLY A 63 -43.18 -10.00 4.22
CA GLY A 63 -42.92 -9.03 5.27
C GLY A 63 -41.46 -8.97 5.71
N GLY A 64 -40.93 -7.75 5.86
CA GLY A 64 -39.60 -7.48 6.43
C GLY A 64 -38.48 -7.32 5.39
N PRO A 65 -37.23 -7.11 5.85
CA PRO A 65 -36.13 -6.68 4.98
C PRO A 65 -35.73 -7.78 4.00
N ARG A 66 -35.47 -7.42 2.74
CA ARG A 66 -35.00 -8.31 1.67
C ARG A 66 -33.57 -7.96 1.27
N GLU A 67 -33.04 -8.73 0.31
CA GLU A 67 -31.70 -8.52 -0.25
C GLU A 67 -31.47 -7.08 -0.73
N HIS A 68 -32.44 -6.51 -1.44
CA HIS A 68 -32.37 -5.14 -1.93
C HIS A 68 -32.28 -4.12 -0.77
N ASP A 69 -33.02 -4.32 0.32
CA ASP A 69 -32.99 -3.41 1.48
C ASP A 69 -31.63 -3.45 2.18
N PHE A 70 -31.01 -4.63 2.25
CA PHE A 70 -29.68 -4.79 2.81
C PHE A 70 -28.58 -4.23 1.91
N MET A 71 -28.70 -4.38 0.59
CA MET A 71 -27.81 -3.72 -0.38
C MET A 71 -27.91 -2.19 -0.26
N ASN A 72 -29.11 -1.63 -0.23
CA ASN A 72 -29.34 -0.19 -0.05
C ASN A 72 -28.73 0.30 1.26
N LEU A 73 -28.89 -0.46 2.35
CA LEU A 73 -28.30 -0.08 3.63
C LEU A 73 -26.76 -0.11 3.60
N ILE A 74 -26.15 -1.05 2.86
CA ILE A 74 -24.70 -1.04 2.66
C ILE A 74 -24.28 0.18 1.84
N ASP A 75 -25.02 0.53 0.80
CA ASP A 75 -24.75 1.70 -0.03
C ASP A 75 -24.83 3.00 0.78
N GLU A 76 -25.86 3.17 1.60
CA GLU A 76 -25.98 4.30 2.54
C GLU A 76 -24.77 4.41 3.48
N GLU A 77 -24.28 3.27 3.97
CA GLU A 77 -23.12 3.21 4.86
C GLU A 77 -21.81 3.50 4.12
N ILE A 78 -21.66 3.06 2.86
CA ILE A 78 -20.53 3.42 1.99
C ILE A 78 -20.53 4.93 1.77
N ASP A 79 -21.66 5.52 1.41
CA ASP A 79 -21.78 6.96 1.17
C ASP A 79 -21.47 7.77 2.43
N LYS A 80 -21.91 7.30 3.60
CA LYS A 80 -21.58 7.92 4.88
C LYS A 80 -20.07 7.91 5.15
N VAL A 81 -19.44 6.75 4.98
CA VAL A 81 -17.98 6.59 5.16
C VAL A 81 -17.21 7.44 4.17
N ASN A 82 -17.65 7.52 2.91
CA ASN A 82 -17.08 8.38 1.89
C ASN A 82 -17.16 9.86 2.26
N ARG A 83 -18.34 10.35 2.68
CA ARG A 83 -18.52 11.76 3.09
C ARG A 83 -17.61 12.12 4.25
N PHE A 84 -17.55 11.28 5.28
CA PHE A 84 -16.70 11.54 6.44
C PHE A 84 -15.21 11.41 6.10
N GLY A 85 -14.83 10.39 5.34
CA GLY A 85 -13.46 10.21 4.83
C GLY A 85 -12.99 11.40 4.00
N LYS A 86 -13.87 11.96 3.16
CA LYS A 86 -13.58 13.17 2.38
C LYS A 86 -13.32 14.38 3.29
N LYS A 87 -14.14 14.59 4.32
CA LYS A 87 -13.91 15.63 5.32
C LYS A 87 -12.54 15.49 6.00
N LEU A 88 -12.18 14.27 6.43
CA LEU A 88 -10.85 14.02 7.03
C LEU A 88 -9.70 14.32 6.06
N GLN A 89 -9.85 13.94 4.78
CA GLN A 89 -8.87 14.27 3.74
C GLN A 89 -8.75 15.78 3.54
N ASP A 90 -9.86 16.51 3.53
CA ASP A 90 -9.87 17.96 3.36
C ASP A 90 -9.21 18.66 4.57
N ASP A 91 -9.54 18.24 5.80
CA ASP A 91 -8.91 18.74 7.03
C ASP A 91 -7.39 18.49 7.03
N LEU A 92 -6.96 17.31 6.59
CA LEU A 92 -5.56 16.94 6.50
C LEU A 92 -4.80 17.74 5.43
N ASN A 93 -5.41 17.95 4.26
CA ASN A 93 -4.83 18.79 3.22
C ASN A 93 -4.75 20.27 3.64
N GLU A 94 -5.75 20.78 4.35
CA GLU A 94 -5.73 22.15 4.87
C GLU A 94 -4.61 22.32 5.91
N HIS A 95 -4.45 21.34 6.82
CA HIS A 95 -3.37 21.34 7.79
C HIS A 95 -2.00 21.30 7.10
N GLU A 96 -1.81 20.37 6.15
CA GLU A 96 -0.57 20.25 5.38
C GLU A 96 -0.22 21.55 4.65
N LYS A 97 -1.21 22.19 4.01
CA LYS A 97 -1.02 23.47 3.34
C LYS A 97 -0.52 24.56 4.30
N LYS A 98 -1.16 24.69 5.48
CA LYS A 98 -0.74 25.66 6.51
C LYS A 98 0.67 25.38 7.00
N THR A 99 1.00 24.11 7.27
CA THR A 99 2.34 23.69 7.68
C THR A 99 3.38 24.05 6.61
N ARG A 100 3.06 23.80 5.34
CA ARG A 100 3.94 24.10 4.20
C ARG A 100 4.18 25.59 4.04
N GLU A 101 3.14 26.42 4.13
CA GLU A 101 3.27 27.89 4.07
C GLU A 101 4.13 28.44 5.21
N ALA A 102 3.95 27.93 6.43
CA ALA A 102 4.79 28.27 7.57
C ALA A 102 6.25 27.82 7.37
N PHE A 103 6.46 26.61 6.85
CA PHE A 103 7.78 26.09 6.51
C PHE A 103 8.51 26.94 5.46
N GLN A 104 7.83 27.31 4.37
CA GLN A 104 8.41 28.16 3.32
C GLN A 104 8.78 29.54 3.85
N THR A 105 7.94 30.13 4.71
CA THR A 105 8.24 31.40 5.37
C THR A 105 9.47 31.26 6.27
N TRP A 106 9.59 30.17 7.02
CA TRP A 106 10.77 29.93 7.86
C TRP A 106 12.05 29.74 7.06
N GLU A 107 11.99 29.02 5.94
CA GLU A 107 13.12 28.81 5.04
C GLU A 107 13.61 30.16 4.46
N SER A 108 12.68 31.03 4.05
CA SER A 108 13.03 32.36 3.51
C SER A 108 13.62 33.31 4.54
N HIS A 109 13.28 33.17 5.83
CA HIS A 109 13.76 34.01 6.93
C HIS A 109 15.08 33.53 7.56
N GLY A 110 15.77 32.58 6.92
CA GLY A 110 17.10 32.12 7.35
C GLY A 110 17.09 31.08 8.47
N SER A 111 16.00 30.30 8.60
CA SER A 111 15.94 29.09 9.45
C SER A 111 16.19 29.32 10.96
N ARG A 112 15.42 30.22 11.58
CA ARG A 112 15.50 30.50 13.03
C ARG A 112 15.02 29.31 13.88
N THR A 113 15.68 29.07 15.02
CA THR A 113 15.45 27.85 15.84
C THR A 113 14.10 27.80 16.55
N THR A 114 13.54 28.92 17.00
CA THR A 114 12.24 28.95 17.73
C THR A 114 11.06 28.57 16.83
N ASP A 115 11.10 29.02 15.59
CA ASP A 115 10.05 28.79 14.59
C ASP A 115 10.14 27.35 14.06
N ALA A 116 11.36 26.77 14.02
CA ALA A 116 11.58 25.37 13.66
C ALA A 116 10.87 24.40 14.61
N VAL A 117 10.81 24.69 15.91
CA VAL A 117 10.10 23.85 16.90
C VAL A 117 8.59 23.83 16.63
N GLN A 118 8.01 24.97 16.30
CA GLN A 118 6.58 25.07 15.99
C GLN A 118 6.23 24.33 14.70
N ILE A 119 7.07 24.46 13.67
CA ILE A 119 6.88 23.74 12.40
C ILE A 119 7.05 22.24 12.62
N THR A 120 8.04 21.81 13.40
CA THR A 120 8.23 20.39 13.75
C THR A 120 6.99 19.82 14.43
N ALA A 121 6.42 20.53 15.41
CA ALA A 121 5.18 20.10 16.06
C ALA A 121 3.99 20.04 15.07
N SER A 122 3.92 20.96 14.11
CA SER A 122 2.90 20.97 13.06
C SER A 122 3.06 19.77 12.10
N VAL A 123 4.30 19.42 11.74
CA VAL A 123 4.66 18.23 10.95
C VAL A 123 4.28 16.95 11.70
N GLU A 124 4.59 16.84 12.99
CA GLU A 124 4.21 15.70 13.84
C GLU A 124 2.69 15.55 13.95
N MET A 125 1.96 16.66 14.02
CA MET A 125 0.50 16.64 14.00
C MET A 125 -0.04 16.07 12.67
N ALA A 126 0.57 16.45 11.53
CA ALA A 126 0.20 15.90 10.22
C ALA A 126 0.45 14.39 10.15
N GLU A 127 1.57 13.90 10.72
CA GLU A 127 1.86 12.46 10.84
C GLU A 127 0.78 11.73 11.65
N GLN A 128 0.39 12.28 12.81
CA GLN A 128 -0.64 11.68 13.64
C GLN A 128 -2.00 11.65 12.93
N MET A 129 -2.38 12.73 12.24
CA MET A 129 -3.62 12.77 11.48
C MET A 129 -3.62 11.75 10.31
N LEU A 130 -2.48 11.52 9.65
CA LEU A 130 -2.31 10.47 8.65
C LEU A 130 -2.50 9.06 9.23
N GLU A 131 -1.87 8.78 10.38
CA GLU A 131 -2.01 7.48 11.07
C GLU A 131 -3.46 7.22 11.48
N ASP A 132 -4.12 8.24 12.05
CA ASP A 132 -5.52 8.15 12.44
C ASP A 132 -6.42 7.92 11.21
N PHE A 133 -6.18 8.64 10.10
CA PHE A 133 -6.91 8.44 8.84
C PHE A 133 -6.75 7.01 8.31
N GLU A 134 -5.55 6.45 8.29
CA GLU A 134 -5.35 5.06 7.86
C GLU A 134 -6.06 4.06 8.78
N LEU A 135 -6.06 4.29 10.09
CA LEU A 135 -6.82 3.49 11.04
C LEU A 135 -8.32 3.54 10.71
N TYR A 136 -8.85 4.73 10.41
CA TYR A 136 -10.25 4.91 10.00
C TYR A 136 -10.58 4.11 8.74
N VAL A 137 -9.75 4.18 7.69
CA VAL A 137 -9.93 3.42 6.45
C VAL A 137 -9.91 1.92 6.73
N ASN A 138 -8.92 1.44 7.49
CA ASN A 138 -8.74 0.03 7.82
C ASN A 138 -9.92 -0.54 8.62
N LEU A 139 -10.41 0.18 9.63
CA LEU A 139 -11.52 -0.26 10.46
C LEU A 139 -12.83 -0.34 9.66
N ASN A 140 -13.12 0.65 8.81
CA ASN A 140 -14.31 0.64 7.97
C ASN A 140 -14.26 -0.45 6.89
N TYR A 141 -13.14 -0.58 6.18
CA TYR A 141 -12.94 -1.67 5.21
C TYR A 141 -13.11 -3.04 5.86
N MET A 142 -12.57 -3.23 7.07
CA MET A 142 -12.72 -4.47 7.83
C MET A 142 -14.18 -4.70 8.26
N ALA A 143 -14.91 -3.65 8.65
CA ALA A 143 -16.32 -3.75 9.00
C ALA A 143 -17.17 -4.22 7.81
N PHE A 144 -17.00 -3.60 6.63
CA PHE A 144 -17.65 -4.03 5.39
C PHE A 144 -17.28 -5.46 5.01
N SER A 145 -15.99 -5.80 5.02
CA SER A 145 -15.53 -7.15 4.75
C SER A 145 -16.16 -8.16 5.72
N LYS A 146 -16.26 -7.88 7.01
CA LYS A 146 -16.83 -8.85 7.95
C LYS A 146 -18.35 -8.99 7.84
N ILE A 147 -19.09 -7.90 7.59
CA ILE A 147 -20.55 -7.97 7.44
C ILE A 147 -20.94 -8.68 6.14
N LEU A 148 -20.25 -8.39 5.03
CA LEU A 148 -20.43 -9.08 3.76
C LEU A 148 -20.09 -10.58 3.88
N LYS A 149 -19.06 -10.93 4.68
CA LYS A 149 -18.75 -12.36 4.96
C LYS A 149 -19.93 -13.05 5.65
N LYS A 150 -20.58 -12.34 6.57
CA LYS A 150 -21.68 -12.89 7.35
C LYS A 150 -22.92 -13.07 6.49
N HIS A 151 -23.20 -12.09 5.63
CA HIS A 151 -24.27 -12.16 4.64
C HIS A 151 -24.11 -13.40 3.75
N ASP A 152 -22.98 -13.51 3.04
CA ASP A 152 -22.73 -14.60 2.08
C ASP A 152 -22.71 -16.00 2.71
N LYS A 153 -22.58 -16.10 4.04
CA LYS A 153 -22.67 -17.40 4.74
C LYS A 153 -24.10 -17.97 4.69
N HIS A 154 -25.11 -17.10 4.60
CA HIS A 154 -26.52 -17.48 4.75
C HIS A 154 -27.40 -16.99 3.61
N SER A 155 -26.85 -16.30 2.61
CA SER A 155 -27.59 -15.82 1.45
C SER A 155 -27.40 -16.74 0.25
N THR A 156 -28.48 -16.91 -0.52
CA THR A 156 -28.47 -17.60 -1.82
C THR A 156 -27.99 -16.70 -2.96
N CYS A 157 -27.79 -15.40 -2.70
CA CYS A 157 -27.28 -14.38 -3.62
C CYS A 157 -25.99 -13.76 -3.07
N PRO A 158 -24.85 -14.48 -3.07
CA PRO A 158 -23.60 -13.96 -2.50
C PRO A 158 -23.06 -12.77 -3.32
N PHE A 159 -22.74 -11.66 -2.65
CA PHE A 159 -22.25 -10.44 -3.30
C PHE A 159 -21.05 -9.79 -2.61
N ARG A 160 -20.40 -10.47 -1.68
CA ARG A 160 -19.18 -9.96 -1.01
C ARG A 160 -18.13 -9.46 -1.97
N MET A 161 -17.76 -10.27 -2.98
CA MET A 161 -16.63 -9.96 -3.84
C MET A 161 -16.89 -8.75 -4.74
N PRO A 162 -18.06 -8.65 -5.43
CA PRO A 162 -18.46 -7.43 -6.14
C PRO A 162 -18.38 -6.17 -5.27
N PHE A 163 -18.93 -6.21 -4.05
CA PHE A 163 -18.89 -5.06 -3.14
C PHE A 163 -17.47 -4.73 -2.67
N LEU A 164 -16.62 -5.71 -2.37
CA LEU A 164 -15.25 -5.43 -1.95
C LEU A 164 -14.41 -4.80 -3.08
N MET A 165 -14.59 -5.25 -4.32
CA MET A 165 -13.95 -4.63 -5.49
C MET A 165 -14.42 -3.20 -5.72
N ARG A 166 -15.70 -2.92 -5.49
CA ARG A 166 -16.24 -1.56 -5.51
C ARG A 166 -15.64 -0.72 -4.39
N ILE A 167 -15.67 -1.19 -3.14
CA ILE A 167 -15.15 -0.47 -1.96
C ILE A 167 -13.68 -0.09 -2.13
N GLN A 168 -12.87 -0.93 -2.78
CA GLN A 168 -11.46 -0.61 -3.07
C GLN A 168 -11.27 0.60 -4.00
N ARG A 169 -12.28 0.95 -4.78
CA ARG A 169 -12.30 2.10 -5.68
C ARG A 169 -12.97 3.34 -5.07
N GLU A 170 -13.61 3.19 -3.91
CA GLU A 170 -14.25 4.31 -3.20
C GLU A 170 -13.20 5.32 -2.72
N THR A 171 -13.60 6.58 -2.60
CA THR A 171 -12.68 7.72 -2.40
C THR A 171 -11.90 7.61 -1.08
N PHE A 172 -12.53 7.09 -0.02
CA PHE A 172 -11.87 6.90 1.27
C PHE A 172 -10.76 5.83 1.24
N VAL A 173 -10.77 4.91 0.27
CA VAL A 173 -9.77 3.83 0.14
C VAL A 173 -8.74 4.14 -0.93
N ALA A 174 -9.18 4.68 -2.07
CA ALA A 174 -8.34 4.90 -3.24
C ALA A 174 -7.25 5.94 -2.99
N ASP A 175 -7.57 7.00 -2.24
CA ASP A 175 -6.62 8.07 -1.96
C ASP A 175 -5.84 7.82 -0.67
N LYS A 176 -4.56 7.49 -0.84
CA LYS A 176 -3.63 7.14 0.25
C LYS A 176 -2.85 8.35 0.79
N MET A 177 -3.16 9.57 0.35
CA MET A 177 -2.50 10.80 0.83
C MET A 177 -0.97 10.76 0.69
N ALA A 178 -0.46 10.11 -0.35
CA ALA A 178 0.98 9.86 -0.53
C ALA A 178 1.79 11.16 -0.68
N HIS A 179 1.17 12.23 -1.20
CA HIS A 179 1.79 13.55 -1.31
C HIS A 179 2.11 14.16 0.06
N ILE A 180 1.27 13.91 1.08
CA ILE A 180 1.49 14.41 2.44
C ILE A 180 2.65 13.66 3.09
N ILE A 181 2.71 12.34 2.92
CA ILE A 181 3.84 11.52 3.38
C ILE A 181 5.17 12.07 2.84
N LYS A 182 5.21 12.39 1.55
CA LYS A 182 6.40 12.97 0.91
C LYS A 182 6.70 14.38 1.42
N ALA A 183 5.69 15.25 1.52
CA ALA A 183 5.85 16.62 2.01
C ALA A 183 6.39 16.66 3.44
N THR A 184 5.80 15.87 4.35
CA THR A 184 6.24 15.72 5.74
C THR A 184 7.68 15.21 5.82
N SER A 185 8.03 14.22 4.99
CA SER A 185 9.41 13.71 4.92
C SER A 185 10.42 14.79 4.48
N ASP A 186 10.06 15.61 3.50
CA ASP A 186 10.96 16.63 2.95
C ASP A 186 11.14 17.78 3.94
N MET A 187 10.05 18.27 4.54
CA MET A 187 10.09 19.30 5.59
C MET A 187 10.94 18.86 6.78
N ARG A 188 10.78 17.63 7.25
CA ARG A 188 11.54 17.09 8.40
C ARG A 188 13.03 17.05 8.12
N ALA A 189 13.45 16.55 6.95
CA ALA A 189 14.86 16.50 6.61
C ALA A 189 15.48 17.90 6.50
N SER A 190 14.76 18.89 5.98
CA SER A 190 15.21 20.28 5.98
C SER A 190 15.32 20.88 7.40
N LEU A 191 14.37 20.57 8.30
CA LEU A 191 14.42 21.00 9.70
C LEU A 191 15.61 20.41 10.47
N GLU A 192 16.04 19.21 10.10
CA GLU A 192 17.25 18.56 10.66
C GLU A 192 18.56 19.08 10.05
N GLY A 193 18.49 20.12 9.19
CA GLY A 193 19.66 20.73 8.57
C GLY A 193 20.24 19.94 7.40
N ALA A 194 19.54 18.91 6.91
CA ALA A 194 19.88 18.32 5.62
C ALA A 194 19.46 19.32 4.53
N ALA A 195 20.40 19.74 3.69
CA ALA A 195 20.09 20.53 2.51
C ALA A 195 19.32 19.65 1.50
N VAL A 196 18.03 19.44 1.73
CA VAL A 196 17.14 18.77 0.77
C VAL A 196 16.81 19.79 -0.31
N LYS A 197 17.74 19.98 -1.25
CA LYS A 197 17.41 20.66 -2.50
C LYS A 197 16.43 19.78 -3.26
N SER A 198 15.32 20.37 -3.70
CA SER A 198 14.34 19.70 -4.56
C SER A 198 15.06 18.97 -5.71
N GLY A 199 14.82 17.67 -5.84
CA GLY A 199 15.38 16.85 -6.92
C GLY A 199 16.79 16.28 -6.70
N ALA A 200 17.50 16.67 -5.64
CA ALA A 200 18.80 16.07 -5.29
C ALA A 200 18.66 15.33 -3.96
N GLY A 201 18.43 14.02 -4.03
CA GLY A 201 18.62 13.18 -2.85
C GLY A 201 20.00 13.48 -2.27
N ALA A 202 20.08 13.71 -0.96
CA ALA A 202 21.32 13.93 -0.24
C ALA A 202 22.16 12.64 -0.24
N PHE A 203 22.67 12.26 -1.41
CA PHE A 203 23.81 11.38 -1.51
C PHE A 203 25.03 12.27 -1.33
N ASP A 204 25.76 11.98 -0.25
CA ASP A 204 27.10 12.49 -0.07
C ASP A 204 27.92 12.19 -1.33
N ALA A 205 28.32 13.24 -2.03
CA ALA A 205 29.20 13.13 -3.20
C ALA A 205 30.54 12.45 -2.83
N ASN A 206 30.86 12.32 -1.54
CA ASN A 206 32.02 11.58 -1.02
C ASN A 206 31.83 10.06 -0.97
N GLN A 207 30.71 9.48 -1.40
CA GLN A 207 30.64 8.03 -1.69
C GLN A 207 31.32 7.65 -3.02
N LYS A 208 32.15 8.52 -3.59
CA LYS A 208 33.15 8.15 -4.59
C LYS A 208 34.36 7.52 -3.91
N GLY A 209 34.23 6.23 -3.57
CA GLY A 209 35.35 5.29 -3.41
C GLY A 209 36.21 5.44 -2.14
N GLY A 210 36.45 4.32 -1.45
CA GLY A 210 37.66 4.14 -0.63
C GLY A 210 37.49 3.68 0.82
N ALA A 211 36.29 3.74 1.42
CA ALA A 211 36.09 3.18 2.75
C ALA A 211 35.54 1.75 2.66
N SER A 212 36.31 0.76 3.10
CA SER A 212 35.80 -0.60 3.34
C SER A 212 34.83 -0.54 4.51
N PHE A 213 33.53 -0.53 4.23
CA PHE A 213 32.49 -0.55 5.27
C PHE A 213 31.91 -1.96 5.38
N LEU A 214 31.75 -2.44 6.62
CA LEU A 214 31.06 -3.69 6.91
C LEU A 214 29.56 -3.51 6.62
N ARG A 215 29.12 -4.07 5.49
CA ARG A 215 27.70 -4.05 5.10
C ARG A 215 26.95 -5.17 5.81
N LYS A 216 26.11 -4.83 6.79
CA LYS A 216 25.10 -5.76 7.35
C LYS A 216 23.75 -5.56 6.67
N THR A 217 23.04 -6.64 6.34
CA THR A 217 21.69 -6.58 5.74
C THR A 217 20.76 -7.54 6.46
N THR A 218 19.70 -7.01 7.08
CA THR A 218 18.65 -7.76 7.76
C THR A 218 17.31 -7.53 7.06
N LYS A 219 16.44 -8.55 7.01
CA LYS A 219 15.09 -8.45 6.42
C LYS A 219 14.06 -8.72 7.51
N TYR A 220 12.96 -7.98 7.48
CA TYR A 220 11.86 -8.10 8.42
C TYR A 220 10.55 -8.28 7.65
N TRP A 221 9.64 -9.07 8.22
CA TRP A 221 8.25 -9.11 7.77
C TRP A 221 7.46 -8.02 8.49
N VAL A 222 6.72 -7.22 7.73
CA VAL A 222 5.84 -6.17 8.25
C VAL A 222 4.42 -6.54 7.86
N HIS A 223 3.52 -6.58 8.84
CA HIS A 223 2.11 -6.82 8.57
C HIS A 223 1.52 -5.61 7.83
N THR A 224 0.67 -5.83 6.81
CA THR A 224 0.18 -4.76 5.92
C THR A 224 -0.46 -3.59 6.67
N LYS A 225 -1.20 -3.88 7.74
CA LYS A 225 -1.83 -2.87 8.62
C LYS A 225 -0.84 -1.91 9.31
N ASP A 226 0.43 -2.29 9.43
CA ASP A 226 1.47 -1.56 10.16
C ASP A 226 2.43 -0.83 9.20
N VAL A 227 2.19 -0.90 7.88
CA VAL A 227 3.10 -0.36 6.86
C VAL A 227 3.27 1.15 7.00
N LEU A 228 2.18 1.93 7.13
CA LEU A 228 2.29 3.37 7.30
C LEU A 228 3.00 3.74 8.60
N ARG A 229 2.64 3.09 9.71
CA ARG A 229 3.28 3.31 11.02
C ARG A 229 4.79 3.07 10.95
N VAL A 230 5.21 1.99 10.28
CA VAL A 230 6.64 1.71 10.05
C VAL A 230 7.28 2.78 9.16
N LYS A 231 6.60 3.22 8.09
CA LYS A 231 7.09 4.34 7.26
C LYS A 231 7.28 5.58 8.12
N MET A 232 6.23 6.06 8.81
CA MET A 232 6.28 7.25 9.66
C MET A 232 7.41 7.16 10.68
N PHE A 233 7.56 6.01 11.35
CA PHE A 233 8.65 5.80 12.30
C PHE A 233 10.05 5.95 11.67
N ILE A 234 10.26 5.41 10.47
CA ILE A 234 11.54 5.53 9.75
C ILE A 234 11.77 6.98 9.30
N LEU A 235 10.71 7.68 8.86
CA LEU A 235 10.79 9.06 8.38
C LEU A 235 11.21 10.06 9.45
N LYS A 236 10.98 9.74 10.72
CA LYS A 236 11.51 10.50 11.87
C LYS A 236 13.03 10.55 11.92
N HIS A 237 13.70 9.71 11.15
CA HIS A 237 15.16 9.60 11.16
C HIS A 237 15.77 9.70 9.77
N ARG A 238 15.06 9.31 8.71
CA ARG A 238 15.61 9.24 7.35
C ARG A 238 14.56 9.64 6.33
N PRO A 239 14.84 10.60 5.43
CA PRO A 239 13.87 11.02 4.42
C PRO A 239 13.62 9.95 3.36
N ILE A 240 12.47 10.07 2.67
CA ILE A 240 12.14 9.29 1.49
C ILE A 240 13.09 9.66 0.36
N TYR A 241 13.85 8.66 -0.09
CA TYR A 241 14.55 8.69 -1.36
C TYR A 241 13.68 8.06 -2.45
N LYS A 242 13.45 8.80 -3.53
CA LYS A 242 12.79 8.31 -4.75
C LYS A 242 13.71 8.42 -5.95
N PHE A 243 13.69 7.40 -6.77
CA PHE A 243 14.35 7.34 -8.06
C PHE A 243 13.49 7.96 -9.17
N THR A 244 12.15 7.87 -9.06
CA THR A 244 11.22 8.42 -10.05
C THR A 244 10.50 9.67 -9.55
N GLU A 245 10.26 10.61 -10.47
CA GLU A 245 9.39 11.75 -10.22
C GLU A 245 7.93 11.30 -10.12
N GLY A 246 7.16 11.95 -9.24
CA GLY A 246 5.71 11.70 -9.10
C GLY A 246 5.22 11.82 -7.67
N LEU A 247 3.90 11.85 -7.51
CA LEU A 247 3.20 12.12 -6.25
C LEU A 247 3.15 10.94 -5.27
N SER A 248 3.54 9.73 -5.69
CA SER A 248 3.61 8.56 -4.80
C SER A 248 4.78 8.67 -3.80
N ASP A 249 4.65 8.00 -2.66
CA ASP A 249 5.69 7.86 -1.65
C ASP A 249 6.62 6.65 -1.89
N ALA A 250 6.44 5.93 -3.00
CA ALA A 250 7.25 4.78 -3.37
C ALA A 250 7.52 4.73 -4.88
N ASP A 251 8.59 4.03 -5.27
CA ASP A 251 8.85 3.67 -6.66
C ASP A 251 8.35 2.25 -6.95
N LEU A 252 7.76 2.06 -8.13
CA LEU A 252 7.51 0.71 -8.64
C LEU A 252 8.84 0.08 -9.07
N VAL A 253 9.17 -1.08 -8.51
CA VAL A 253 10.37 -1.83 -8.86
C VAL A 253 9.99 -3.24 -9.29
N SER A 254 10.24 -3.54 -10.55
CA SER A 254 9.97 -4.85 -11.12
C SER A 254 11.28 -5.59 -11.39
N SER A 255 11.26 -6.91 -11.25
CA SER A 255 12.45 -7.73 -11.52
C SER A 255 12.03 -9.10 -12.05
N VAL A 256 12.50 -9.45 -13.25
CA VAL A 256 12.35 -10.77 -13.84
C VAL A 256 13.60 -11.58 -13.52
N TYR A 257 13.45 -12.67 -12.78
CA TYR A 257 14.53 -13.60 -12.47
C TYR A 257 14.59 -14.68 -13.55
N PHE A 258 15.81 -14.99 -13.99
CA PHE A 258 16.03 -16.04 -14.97
C PHE A 258 16.57 -17.27 -14.27
N ASP A 259 16.21 -18.42 -14.82
CA ASP A 259 16.78 -19.71 -14.51
C ASP A 259 16.61 -20.61 -15.75
N ASN A 260 17.17 -21.81 -15.71
CA ASN A 260 16.93 -22.84 -16.70
C ASN A 260 15.84 -23.83 -16.25
N ASP A 261 15.43 -24.75 -17.12
CA ASP A 261 14.40 -25.76 -16.83
C ASP A 261 14.73 -26.67 -15.62
N LYS A 262 16.01 -26.74 -15.25
CA LYS A 262 16.50 -27.52 -14.10
C LYS A 262 16.55 -26.72 -12.80
N LEU A 263 16.28 -25.41 -12.84
CA LEU A 263 16.29 -24.52 -11.68
C LEU A 263 17.65 -24.49 -10.94
N GLU A 264 18.75 -24.58 -11.68
CA GLU A 264 20.10 -24.66 -11.11
C GLU A 264 20.49 -23.39 -10.34
N LEU A 265 20.06 -22.20 -10.80
CA LEU A 265 20.34 -20.96 -10.10
C LEU A 265 19.54 -20.87 -8.80
N TYR A 266 18.26 -21.26 -8.83
CA TYR A 266 17.41 -21.36 -7.66
C TYR A 266 18.01 -22.30 -6.60
N GLU A 267 18.38 -23.53 -7.00
CA GLU A 267 18.92 -24.52 -6.08
C GLU A 267 20.24 -24.04 -5.46
N GLY A 268 21.16 -23.50 -6.28
CA GLY A 268 22.41 -22.95 -5.80
C GLY A 268 22.23 -21.80 -4.81
N ARG A 269 21.25 -20.91 -5.05
CA ARG A 269 20.93 -19.79 -4.14
C ARG A 269 20.22 -20.24 -2.87
N LEU A 270 19.37 -21.27 -2.95
CA LEU A 270 18.67 -21.86 -1.80
C LEU A 270 19.66 -22.54 -0.85
N LYS A 271 20.55 -23.36 -1.41
CA LYS A 271 21.58 -24.11 -0.66
C LYS A 271 22.82 -23.28 -0.33
N LYS A 272 22.91 -22.05 -0.84
CA LYS A 272 24.03 -21.12 -0.63
C LYS A 272 25.38 -21.68 -1.11
N TYR A 273 25.41 -22.32 -2.28
CA TYR A 273 26.68 -22.78 -2.84
C TYR A 273 27.65 -21.62 -3.08
N GLN A 274 28.94 -21.87 -2.85
CA GLN A 274 30.00 -20.92 -3.17
C GLN A 274 29.94 -20.54 -4.66
N GLY A 275 29.89 -19.23 -4.94
CA GLY A 275 29.75 -18.71 -6.29
C GLY A 275 28.32 -18.71 -6.85
N ALA A 276 27.30 -19.16 -6.12
CA ALA A 276 25.93 -19.24 -6.61
C ALA A 276 25.39 -17.87 -7.07
N ILE A 277 24.96 -17.80 -8.32
CA ILE A 277 24.49 -16.56 -8.94
C ILE A 277 22.96 -16.42 -8.89
N ALA A 278 22.49 -15.19 -8.83
CA ALA A 278 21.12 -14.82 -9.15
C ALA A 278 21.16 -13.77 -10.26
N PHE A 279 20.62 -14.10 -11.42
CA PHE A 279 20.52 -13.22 -12.57
C PHE A 279 19.10 -12.66 -12.69
N ARG A 280 18.99 -11.36 -12.94
CA ARG A 280 17.70 -10.70 -13.11
C ARG A 280 17.79 -9.47 -13.98
N ILE A 281 16.69 -9.17 -14.65
CA ILE A 281 16.47 -7.90 -15.35
C ILE A 281 15.54 -7.06 -14.51
N ARG A 282 15.93 -5.82 -14.21
CA ARG A 282 15.19 -4.90 -13.34
C ARG A 282 14.92 -3.58 -14.02
N TRP A 283 13.72 -3.05 -13.85
CA TRP A 283 13.39 -1.67 -14.22
C TRP A 283 12.66 -0.97 -13.08
N TYR A 284 12.55 0.35 -13.21
CA TYR A 284 11.89 1.25 -12.28
C TYR A 284 10.75 1.95 -13.00
N GLY A 285 9.58 2.05 -12.37
CA GLY A 285 8.38 2.65 -12.95
C GLY A 285 7.46 1.65 -13.67
N PRO A 286 6.31 2.12 -14.17
CA PRO A 286 5.32 1.31 -14.88
C PRO A 286 5.84 0.82 -16.23
N GLU A 287 5.28 -0.30 -16.71
CA GLU A 287 5.69 -0.97 -17.95
C GLU A 287 5.60 -0.05 -19.18
N SER A 288 4.58 0.79 -19.24
CA SER A 288 4.40 1.79 -20.30
C SER A 288 5.51 2.85 -20.39
N SER A 289 6.39 2.92 -19.40
CA SER A 289 7.46 3.93 -19.32
C SER A 289 8.87 3.34 -19.39
N ILE A 290 9.00 2.03 -19.65
CA ILE A 290 10.32 1.38 -19.70
C ILE A 290 11.09 1.90 -20.90
N LYS A 291 12.18 2.62 -20.63
CA LYS A 291 13.19 3.01 -21.63
C LYS A 291 14.52 2.32 -21.40
N LEU A 292 14.83 2.05 -20.14
CA LEU A 292 16.09 1.53 -19.68
C LEU A 292 15.85 0.46 -18.62
N VAL A 293 16.53 -0.67 -18.77
CA VAL A 293 16.56 -1.73 -17.76
C VAL A 293 17.98 -1.88 -17.21
N PHE A 294 18.09 -2.57 -16.09
CA PHE A 294 19.35 -2.97 -15.48
C PHE A 294 19.47 -4.48 -15.52
N ILE A 295 20.47 -4.97 -16.25
CA ILE A 295 20.87 -6.37 -16.21
C ILE A 295 21.72 -6.55 -14.96
N GLU A 296 21.22 -7.30 -13.97
CA GLU A 296 21.87 -7.46 -12.66
C GLU A 296 22.30 -8.91 -12.41
N ARG A 297 23.53 -9.09 -11.91
CA ARG A 297 24.05 -10.37 -11.40
C ARG A 297 24.48 -10.22 -9.95
N LYS A 298 23.94 -11.07 -9.08
CA LYS A 298 24.39 -11.21 -7.68
C LYS A 298 25.12 -12.52 -7.51
N GLN A 299 26.29 -12.51 -6.89
CA GLN A 299 27.07 -13.72 -6.62
C GLN A 299 27.15 -13.96 -5.12
N HIS A 300 26.83 -15.18 -4.68
CA HIS A 300 27.05 -15.60 -3.30
C HIS A 300 28.52 -15.97 -3.12
N LEU A 301 29.14 -15.46 -2.07
CA LEU A 301 30.46 -15.86 -1.60
C LEU A 301 30.33 -16.13 -0.10
N GLU A 302 30.87 -17.26 0.35
CA GLU A 302 30.91 -17.67 1.74
C GLU A 302 31.94 -16.86 2.52
N ASP A 303 31.58 -16.51 3.76
CA ASP A 303 32.37 -15.68 4.67
C ASP A 303 33.05 -16.53 5.75
N TRP A 304 33.64 -17.66 5.36
CA TRP A 304 34.13 -18.68 6.30
C TRP A 304 35.45 -18.30 7.00
N TYR A 305 36.22 -17.33 6.49
CA TYR A 305 37.56 -16.97 7.02
C TYR A 305 37.77 -15.49 7.39
N GLY A 306 36.76 -14.62 7.31
CA GLY A 306 36.94 -13.19 7.61
C GLY A 306 37.80 -12.40 6.61
N ASP A 307 38.48 -13.10 5.68
CA ASP A 307 39.19 -12.57 4.51
C ASP A 307 38.39 -12.76 3.20
N GLY A 308 37.14 -13.24 3.29
CA GLY A 308 36.30 -13.58 2.13
C GLY A 308 35.86 -12.34 1.35
N GLU A 309 36.00 -12.38 0.01
CA GLU A 309 35.39 -11.36 -0.85
C GLU A 309 33.88 -11.29 -0.59
N ALA A 310 33.39 -10.11 -0.20
CA ALA A 310 31.98 -9.91 0.09
C ALA A 310 31.12 -10.25 -1.15
N SER A 311 29.95 -10.88 -0.93
CA SER A 311 28.95 -11.15 -1.97
C SER A 311 28.77 -9.94 -2.90
N SER A 312 29.14 -10.11 -4.16
CA SER A 312 29.21 -9.01 -5.12
C SER A 312 27.88 -8.82 -5.84
N LYS A 313 27.58 -7.56 -6.18
CA LYS A 313 26.45 -7.17 -7.03
C LYS A 313 26.98 -6.36 -8.19
N LEU A 314 26.90 -6.91 -9.39
CA LEU A 314 27.24 -6.24 -10.64
C LEU A 314 25.97 -5.91 -11.41
N ARG A 315 25.98 -4.79 -12.11
CA ARG A 315 24.89 -4.39 -13.00
C ARG A 315 25.40 -3.48 -14.11
N PHE A 316 24.71 -3.48 -15.24
CA PHE A 316 24.88 -2.48 -16.29
C PHE A 316 23.51 -2.08 -16.85
N PRO A 317 23.35 -0.83 -17.32
CA PRO A 317 22.12 -0.37 -17.96
C PRO A 317 22.03 -0.87 -19.41
N LEU A 318 20.84 -1.17 -19.90
CA LEU A 318 20.58 -1.56 -21.29
C LEU A 318 19.22 -0.98 -21.75
N PRO A 319 19.12 -0.36 -22.94
CA PRO A 319 17.83 0.05 -23.49
C PRO A 319 16.88 -1.15 -23.64
N GLU A 320 15.59 -0.92 -23.43
CA GLU A 320 14.57 -1.98 -23.45
C GLU A 320 14.54 -2.75 -24.78
N GLU A 321 14.59 -2.03 -25.89
CA GLU A 321 14.64 -2.57 -27.25
C GLU A 321 15.85 -3.50 -27.52
N HIS A 322 16.93 -3.33 -26.76
CA HIS A 322 18.15 -4.11 -26.89
C HIS A 322 18.18 -5.35 -25.99
N VAL A 323 17.21 -5.54 -25.10
CA VAL A 323 17.20 -6.64 -24.14
C VAL A 323 17.13 -8.00 -24.83
N VAL A 324 16.13 -8.19 -25.69
CA VAL A 324 15.96 -9.49 -26.38
C VAL A 324 17.15 -9.79 -27.30
N PRO A 325 17.60 -8.87 -28.19
CA PRO A 325 18.80 -9.09 -29.00
C PRO A 325 20.05 -9.44 -28.19
N TYR A 326 20.25 -8.81 -27.03
CA TYR A 326 21.37 -9.13 -26.14
C TYR A 326 21.27 -10.54 -25.55
N LEU A 327 20.08 -10.95 -25.10
CA LEU A 327 19.87 -12.26 -24.47
C LEU A 327 20.01 -13.42 -25.46
N VAL A 328 19.64 -13.23 -26.72
CA VAL A 328 19.79 -14.25 -27.78
C VAL A 328 21.18 -14.24 -28.43
N GLY A 329 22.04 -13.28 -28.06
CA GLY A 329 23.42 -13.16 -28.56
C GLY A 329 23.56 -12.41 -29.89
N GLU A 330 22.50 -11.79 -30.40
CA GLU A 330 22.54 -10.95 -31.60
C GLU A 330 23.23 -9.60 -31.35
N LEU A 331 23.10 -9.07 -30.13
CA LEU A 331 23.80 -7.85 -29.71
C LEU A 331 25.03 -8.19 -28.86
N THR A 332 26.21 -7.96 -29.43
CA THR A 332 27.48 -8.11 -28.71
C THR A 332 27.78 -6.90 -27.81
N PRO A 333 28.54 -7.07 -26.72
CA PRO A 333 28.99 -5.96 -25.88
C PRO A 333 29.77 -4.87 -26.63
N GLU A 334 30.41 -5.22 -27.75
CA GLU A 334 31.27 -4.33 -28.55
C GLU A 334 30.48 -3.59 -29.66
N GLY A 335 29.40 -4.18 -30.18
CA GLY A 335 28.56 -3.61 -31.24
C GLY A 335 27.58 -2.53 -30.77
N GLY A 336 27.37 -2.38 -29.46
CA GLY A 336 26.58 -1.31 -28.86
C GLY A 336 27.38 -0.01 -28.76
N GLY A 337 27.57 0.67 -29.90
CA GLY A 337 28.33 1.91 -30.00
C GLY A 337 27.96 2.94 -28.91
N GLY A 338 28.94 3.27 -28.06
CA GLY A 338 29.01 4.53 -27.31
C GLY A 338 28.37 4.59 -25.91
N GLY A 339 27.62 3.59 -25.45
CA GLY A 339 26.81 3.73 -24.23
C GLY A 339 27.08 2.76 -23.06
N LEU A 340 27.90 1.72 -23.26
CA LEU A 340 28.04 0.61 -22.29
C LEU A 340 29.39 0.62 -21.55
N LYS A 341 29.91 1.80 -21.19
CA LYS A 341 31.02 1.94 -20.24
C LYS A 341 30.54 2.40 -18.88
#